data_AF-A0A9E5WUQ9-F1
#
_entry.id   AF-A0A9E5WUQ9-F1
#
_cell.length_a   1.000
_cell.length_b   1.000
_cell.length_c   1.000
_cell.angle_alpha   90.00
_cell.angle_beta   90.00
_cell.angle_gamma   90.00
#
_symmetry.space_group_name_H-M   'P 1'
#
loop_
_entity.id
_entity.type
_entity.pdbx_description
1 polymer ?
#
loop_
_entity_poly.entity_id
_entity_poly.type
_entity_poly.pdbx_seq_one_letter_code
_entity_poly.pdbx_strand_id
1 'polypeptide(L)'
;MTFVRRARLALGGFAVASVLALSAMTPAHATFEAGVQAYLNGQYTQALDIWRRFAVAGDVRSKKILGDVYSGKSLEGARSAATPLEAIPVDNVQALVWYSLAAHHDFSTYQTPSAEEVNARILAEQRLPEIRARMSTSNVAKAEKLVAQTFEAGSAYDLYRLGDMYQKGAGIAKNNTKALQMYTLAQARGVGEASAACL
;
A
#
# COMPACT_ATOMS: atom_id res chain seq x y z
N MET A 1 39.53 -8.35 -75.40
CA MET A 1 38.59 -7.33 -74.91
C MET A 1 37.80 -7.95 -73.76
N THR A 2 38.24 -7.80 -72.50
CA THR A 2 37.71 -6.83 -71.48
C THR A 2 36.19 -7.00 -71.31
N PHE A 3 35.61 -7.45 -70.17
CA PHE A 3 35.78 -6.99 -68.79
C PHE A 3 35.33 -8.06 -67.78
N VAL A 4 36.00 -8.15 -66.64
CA VAL A 4 35.57 -8.83 -65.41
C VAL A 4 35.01 -7.77 -64.44
N ARG A 5 33.87 -8.05 -63.79
CA ARG A 5 33.54 -7.65 -62.39
C ARG A 5 32.21 -8.30 -61.97
N ARG A 6 32.24 -9.20 -60.98
CA ARG A 6 31.80 -9.03 -59.55
C ARG A 6 30.27 -9.04 -59.40
N ALA A 7 29.60 -9.67 -58.44
CA ALA A 7 29.96 -10.37 -57.19
C ALA A 7 28.68 -11.12 -56.71
N ARG A 8 28.79 -12.35 -56.18
CA ARG A 8 28.69 -12.76 -54.75
C ARG A 8 27.28 -13.14 -54.22
N LEU A 9 27.25 -14.38 -53.72
CA LEU A 9 26.66 -14.89 -52.45
C LEU A 9 25.13 -14.83 -52.25
N ALA A 10 24.52 -16.00 -51.97
CA ALA A 10 24.11 -16.37 -50.61
C ALA A 10 23.38 -17.74 -50.61
N LEU A 11 23.83 -18.67 -49.75
CA LEU A 11 23.03 -19.81 -49.30
C LEU A 11 22.02 -19.28 -48.25
N GLY A 12 20.72 -19.36 -48.53
CA GLY A 12 19.69 -19.34 -47.49
C GLY A 12 19.67 -20.71 -46.80
N GLY A 13 19.64 -20.87 -45.48
CA GLY A 13 19.06 -20.02 -44.45
C GLY A 13 17.98 -20.84 -43.75
N PHE A 14 18.37 -21.71 -42.81
CA PHE A 14 17.45 -22.48 -41.96
C PHE A 14 16.60 -21.51 -41.13
N ALA A 15 15.29 -21.50 -41.35
CA ALA A 15 14.34 -20.77 -40.52
C ALA A 15 14.15 -21.51 -39.19
N VAL A 16 14.83 -21.04 -38.13
CA VAL A 16 14.48 -21.38 -36.75
C VAL A 16 13.41 -20.39 -36.31
N ALA A 17 12.16 -20.86 -36.26
CA ALA A 17 11.06 -20.10 -35.69
C ALA A 17 11.21 -20.05 -34.16
N SER A 18 11.85 -19.00 -33.67
CA SER A 18 11.84 -18.66 -32.24
C SER A 18 10.46 -18.13 -31.87
N VAL A 19 9.66 -18.97 -31.21
CA VAL A 19 8.42 -18.53 -30.55
C VAL A 19 8.82 -17.66 -29.36
N LEU A 20 8.71 -16.34 -29.51
CA LEU A 20 8.65 -15.40 -28.40
C LEU A 20 7.37 -15.69 -27.62
N ALA A 21 7.47 -16.52 -26.59
CA ALA A 21 6.42 -16.67 -25.59
C ALA A 21 6.32 -15.35 -24.81
N LEU A 22 5.46 -14.45 -25.25
CA LEU A 22 4.92 -13.41 -24.38
C LEU A 22 4.06 -14.12 -23.33
N SER A 23 4.66 -14.37 -22.16
CA SER A 23 3.92 -14.75 -20.97
C SER A 23 3.01 -13.57 -20.60
N ALA A 24 1.77 -13.59 -21.09
CA ALA A 24 0.73 -12.71 -20.61
C ALA A 24 0.55 -13.02 -19.12
N MET A 25 1.01 -12.10 -18.26
CA MET A 25 0.81 -12.19 -16.82
C MET A 25 -0.69 -12.15 -16.57
N THR A 26 -1.29 -13.28 -16.23
CA THR A 26 -2.72 -13.32 -15.90
C THR A 26 -2.95 -12.50 -14.61
N PRO A 27 -4.06 -11.76 -14.49
CA PRO A 27 -4.37 -10.97 -13.29
C PRO A 27 -4.57 -11.80 -12.01
N ALA A 28 -4.48 -13.13 -12.09
CA ALA A 28 -4.65 -14.07 -10.98
C ALA A 28 -3.46 -14.16 -10.00
N HIS A 29 -2.36 -13.44 -10.24
CA HIS A 29 -1.16 -13.46 -9.38
C HIS A 29 -0.74 -12.10 -8.85
N ALA A 30 -1.57 -11.06 -8.97
CA ALA A 30 -1.36 -9.89 -8.14
C ALA A 30 -1.73 -10.29 -6.71
N THR A 31 -0.72 -10.59 -5.89
CA THR A 31 -0.87 -10.85 -4.45
C THR A 31 0.05 -9.90 -3.70
N PHE A 32 -0.04 -9.86 -2.37
CA PHE A 32 0.92 -9.15 -1.53
C PHE A 32 2.38 -9.57 -1.88
N GLU A 33 2.59 -10.86 -2.10
CA GLU A 33 3.87 -11.49 -2.41
C GLU A 33 4.41 -11.05 -3.78
N ALA A 34 3.56 -10.80 -4.77
CA ALA A 34 3.98 -10.25 -6.05
C ALA A 34 4.61 -8.86 -5.91
N GLY A 35 4.09 -8.03 -5.00
CA GLY A 35 4.71 -6.75 -4.65
C GLY A 35 6.08 -6.92 -4.00
N VAL A 36 6.23 -7.91 -3.10
CA VAL A 36 7.53 -8.27 -2.50
C VAL A 36 8.51 -8.70 -3.58
N GLN A 37 8.15 -9.61 -4.47
CA GLN A 37 9.03 -10.07 -5.54
C GLN A 37 9.46 -8.92 -6.47
N ALA A 38 8.53 -8.04 -6.85
CA ALA A 38 8.86 -6.85 -7.63
C ALA A 38 9.88 -5.96 -6.90
N TYR A 39 9.71 -5.75 -5.59
CA TYR A 39 10.65 -4.96 -4.77
C TYR A 39 12.04 -5.62 -4.72
N LEU A 40 12.11 -6.93 -4.51
CA LEU A 40 13.36 -7.70 -4.46
C LEU A 40 14.13 -7.67 -5.78
N ASN A 41 13.42 -7.53 -6.91
CA ASN A 41 13.98 -7.39 -8.25
C ASN A 41 14.30 -5.94 -8.64
N GLY A 42 14.17 -4.97 -7.72
CA GLY A 42 14.40 -3.55 -7.99
C GLY A 42 13.30 -2.86 -8.78
N GLN A 43 12.15 -3.51 -9.00
CA GLN A 43 10.98 -2.98 -9.72
C GLN A 43 10.11 -2.15 -8.76
N TYR A 44 10.69 -1.12 -8.15
CA TYR A 44 10.09 -0.35 -7.06
C TYR A 44 8.74 0.28 -7.41
N THR A 45 8.61 0.87 -8.61
CA THR A 45 7.35 1.47 -9.06
C THR A 45 6.23 0.43 -9.15
N GLN A 46 6.54 -0.76 -9.66
CA GLN A 46 5.58 -1.85 -9.76
C GLN A 46 5.20 -2.39 -8.38
N ALA A 47 6.17 -2.55 -7.48
CA ALA A 47 5.93 -2.98 -6.10
C ALA A 47 4.99 -2.02 -5.36
N LEU A 48 5.26 -0.72 -5.43
CA LEU A 48 4.43 0.32 -4.82
C LEU A 48 3.01 0.33 -5.40
N ASP A 49 2.87 0.16 -6.71
CA ASP A 49 1.56 0.13 -7.36
C ASP A 49 0.73 -1.11 -6.95
N ILE A 50 1.36 -2.28 -6.87
CA ILE A 50 0.71 -3.50 -6.34
C ILE A 50 0.27 -3.26 -4.90
N TRP A 51 1.18 -2.90 -4.00
CA TRP A 51 0.82 -2.72 -2.59
C TRP A 51 -0.22 -1.63 -2.36
N ARG A 52 -0.19 -0.52 -3.11
CA ARG A 52 -1.23 0.52 -3.00
C ARG A 52 -2.61 -0.04 -3.36
N ARG A 53 -2.72 -0.79 -4.47
CA ARG A 53 -4.00 -1.40 -4.88
C ARG A 53 -4.54 -2.35 -3.81
N PHE A 54 -3.68 -3.20 -3.24
CA PHE A 54 -4.06 -4.12 -2.16
C PHE A 54 -4.39 -3.42 -0.85
N ALA A 55 -3.62 -2.39 -0.48
CA ALA A 55 -3.87 -1.59 0.71
C ALA A 55 -5.23 -0.88 0.65
N VAL A 56 -5.58 -0.32 -0.51
CA VAL A 56 -6.91 0.28 -0.76
C VAL A 56 -8.01 -0.78 -0.68
N ALA A 57 -7.75 -1.99 -1.18
CA ALA A 57 -8.69 -3.12 -1.06
C ALA A 57 -8.81 -3.71 0.36
N GLY A 58 -8.00 -3.23 1.31
CA GLY A 58 -8.10 -3.62 2.72
C GLY A 58 -6.90 -4.38 3.27
N ASP A 59 -6.02 -4.93 2.43
CA ASP A 59 -4.90 -5.78 2.85
C ASP A 59 -3.96 -5.05 3.82
N VAL A 60 -3.98 -5.51 5.08
CA VAL A 60 -3.22 -4.88 6.17
C VAL A 60 -1.72 -5.09 6.02
N ARG A 61 -1.30 -6.20 5.39
CA ARG A 61 0.11 -6.48 5.10
C ARG A 61 0.67 -5.43 4.14
N SER A 62 -0.08 -5.08 3.08
CA SER A 62 0.26 -4.02 2.13
C SER A 62 0.27 -2.63 2.76
N LYS A 63 -0.66 -2.31 3.66
CA LYS A 63 -0.61 -1.04 4.42
C LYS A 63 0.68 -0.97 5.25
N LYS A 64 1.00 -2.02 6.00
CA LYS A 64 2.21 -2.05 6.83
C LYS A 64 3.48 -1.94 5.99
N ILE A 65 3.59 -2.67 4.87
CA ILE A 65 4.80 -2.65 4.04
C ILE A 65 4.99 -1.29 3.36
N LEU A 66 3.92 -0.60 2.94
CA LEU A 66 4.00 0.78 2.47
C LEU A 66 4.54 1.69 3.57
N GLY A 67 4.10 1.51 4.82
CA GLY A 67 4.66 2.19 5.99
C GLY A 67 6.17 1.96 6.14
N ASP A 68 6.61 0.71 6.08
CA ASP A 68 8.04 0.34 6.14
C ASP A 68 8.82 1.04 5.02
N VAL A 69 8.36 0.94 3.77
CA VAL A 69 9.03 1.49 2.59
C VAL A 69 9.16 3.01 2.66
N TYR A 70 8.07 3.74 2.94
CA TYR A 70 8.13 5.21 3.06
C TYR A 70 8.92 5.69 4.28
N SER A 71 9.05 4.88 5.33
CA SER A 71 9.88 5.20 6.49
C SER A 71 11.39 5.08 6.22
N GLY A 72 11.77 4.57 5.04
CA GLY A 72 13.16 4.25 4.68
C GLY A 72 13.67 2.96 5.32
N LYS A 73 12.79 2.14 5.90
CA LYS A 73 13.17 0.87 6.50
C LYS A 73 13.44 -0.15 5.40
N SER A 74 14.63 -0.75 5.42
CA SER A 74 14.95 -1.84 4.51
C SER A 74 14.03 -3.03 4.74
N LEU A 75 13.53 -3.61 3.65
CA LEU A 75 12.78 -4.86 3.69
C LEU A 75 13.75 -6.05 3.71
N GLU A 76 13.44 -7.04 4.53
CA GLU A 76 14.26 -8.25 4.65
C GLU A 76 14.34 -8.99 3.31
N GLY A 77 15.53 -9.48 2.96
CA GLY A 77 15.78 -10.15 1.67
C GLY A 77 16.04 -9.22 0.48
N ALA A 78 15.86 -7.90 0.61
CA ALA A 78 16.22 -6.95 -0.45
C ALA A 78 17.73 -7.07 -0.76
N ARG A 79 18.08 -7.33 -2.03
CA ARG A 79 19.49 -7.41 -2.45
C ARG A 79 20.18 -6.10 -2.07
N SER A 80 21.29 -6.22 -1.36
CA SER A 80 22.19 -5.11 -1.08
C SER A 80 22.89 -4.70 -2.38
N ALA A 81 22.25 -3.86 -3.20
CA ALA A 81 22.90 -3.03 -4.21
C ALA A 81 21.86 -2.11 -4.87
N ALA A 82 22.16 -0.81 -4.88
CA ALA A 82 21.31 0.33 -5.23
C ALA A 82 20.27 0.67 -4.15
N THR A 83 20.57 1.72 -3.39
CA THR A 83 19.78 2.25 -2.29
C THR A 83 18.30 2.39 -2.67
N PRO A 84 17.38 1.67 -2.01
CA PRO A 84 15.94 1.93 -2.14
C PRO A 84 15.58 3.39 -1.88
N LEU A 85 16.43 4.09 -1.10
CA LEU A 85 16.33 5.52 -0.77
C LEU A 85 16.53 6.50 -1.96
N GLU A 86 17.19 6.11 -3.06
CA GLU A 86 17.25 6.97 -4.26
C GLU A 86 15.98 6.85 -5.11
N ALA A 87 15.41 5.64 -5.18
CA ALA A 87 14.20 5.38 -5.97
C ALA A 87 12.90 5.73 -5.22
N ILE A 88 12.92 5.61 -3.90
CA ILE A 88 11.79 5.92 -3.02
C ILE A 88 12.31 6.81 -1.88
N PRO A 89 12.16 8.14 -1.99
CA PRO A 89 12.60 9.05 -0.94
C PRO A 89 11.82 8.80 0.35
N VAL A 90 12.47 9.00 1.49
CA VAL A 90 11.82 8.91 2.80
C VAL A 90 10.70 9.94 2.88
N ASP A 91 9.50 9.45 3.19
CA ASP A 91 8.31 10.27 3.42
C ASP A 91 7.64 9.80 4.72
N ASN A 92 8.08 10.39 5.84
CA ASN A 92 7.54 10.05 7.15
C ASN A 92 6.04 10.41 7.28
N VAL A 93 5.52 11.34 6.46
CA VAL A 93 4.09 11.66 6.44
C VAL A 93 3.32 10.48 5.85
N GLN A 94 3.74 9.97 4.70
CA GLN A 94 3.15 8.76 4.11
C GLN A 94 3.34 7.54 5.01
N ALA A 95 4.52 7.37 5.61
CA ALA A 95 4.76 6.28 6.54
C ALA A 95 3.76 6.30 7.71
N LEU A 96 3.54 7.47 8.33
CA LEU A 96 2.57 7.60 9.43
C LEU A 96 1.13 7.33 8.96
N VAL A 97 0.76 7.76 7.76
CA VAL A 97 -0.56 7.45 7.18
C VAL A 97 -0.74 5.94 7.07
N TRP A 98 0.17 5.25 6.38
CA TRP A 98 0.06 3.82 6.13
C TRP A 98 0.14 2.97 7.40
N TYR A 99 1.01 3.32 8.36
CA TYR A 99 1.03 2.66 9.66
C TYR A 99 -0.26 2.89 10.45
N SER A 100 -0.84 4.10 10.43
CA SER A 100 -2.10 4.36 11.14
C SER A 100 -3.26 3.55 10.54
N LEU A 101 -3.35 3.48 9.21
CA LEU A 101 -4.34 2.66 8.52
C LEU A 101 -4.16 1.16 8.79
N ALA A 102 -2.92 0.69 8.93
CA ALA A 102 -2.64 -0.69 9.27
C ALA A 102 -2.98 -0.99 10.74
N ALA A 103 -2.54 -0.15 11.68
CA ALA A 103 -2.72 -0.33 13.12
C ALA A 103 -4.21 -0.34 13.53
N HIS A 104 -5.03 0.42 12.82
CA HIS A 104 -6.48 0.52 13.01
C HIS A 104 -7.30 -0.27 11.99
N HIS A 105 -6.66 -1.21 11.30
CA HIS A 105 -7.38 -2.15 10.47
C HIS A 105 -8.30 -3.02 11.32
N ASP A 106 -9.49 -3.28 10.80
CA ASP A 106 -10.51 -4.07 11.48
C ASP A 106 -10.62 -5.44 10.85
N PHE A 107 -10.52 -6.45 11.70
CA PHE A 107 -10.75 -7.84 11.33
C PHE A 107 -12.16 -8.32 11.66
N SER A 108 -12.98 -7.54 12.39
CA SER A 108 -14.29 -7.99 12.87
C SER A 108 -15.32 -8.19 11.74
N THR A 109 -15.13 -7.49 10.63
CA THR A 109 -16.05 -7.49 9.48
C THR A 109 -15.75 -8.57 8.45
N TYR A 110 -14.67 -9.34 8.61
CA TYR A 110 -14.24 -10.37 7.65
C TYR A 110 -13.70 -11.63 8.34
N GLN A 111 -13.37 -12.65 7.54
CA GLN A 111 -12.82 -13.94 7.94
C GLN A 111 -11.72 -13.84 9.03
N THR A 112 -11.60 -14.88 9.87
CA THR A 112 -10.56 -14.97 10.91
C THR A 112 -9.19 -14.57 10.34
N PRO A 113 -8.55 -13.52 10.89
CA PRO A 113 -7.30 -13.02 10.31
C PRO A 113 -6.19 -14.05 10.51
N SER A 114 -5.30 -14.10 9.52
CA SER A 114 -4.07 -14.87 9.63
C SER A 114 -3.13 -14.25 10.68
N ALA A 115 -2.19 -15.06 11.18
CA ALA A 115 -1.16 -14.56 12.09
C ALA A 115 -0.32 -13.43 11.47
N GLU A 116 -0.09 -13.47 10.15
CA GLU A 116 0.65 -12.44 9.42
C GLU A 116 -0.07 -11.09 9.40
N GLU A 117 -1.39 -11.11 9.22
CA GLU A 117 -2.22 -9.90 9.23
C GLU A 117 -2.27 -9.28 10.62
N VAL A 118 -2.47 -10.11 11.65
CA VAL A 118 -2.41 -9.67 13.05
C VAL A 118 -1.04 -9.08 13.37
N ASN A 119 0.04 -9.76 12.96
CA ASN A 119 1.41 -9.27 13.15
C ASN A 119 1.65 -7.96 12.39
N ALA A 120 1.12 -7.80 11.18
CA ALA A 120 1.24 -6.55 10.43
C ALA A 120 0.59 -5.37 11.16
N ARG A 121 -0.61 -5.57 11.72
CA ARG A 121 -1.30 -4.55 12.55
C ARG A 121 -0.47 -4.17 13.78
N ILE A 122 0.01 -5.16 14.53
CA ILE A 122 0.80 -4.94 15.76
C ILE A 122 2.11 -4.22 15.44
N LEU A 123 2.84 -4.68 14.42
CA LEU A 123 4.09 -4.05 14.02
C LEU A 123 3.88 -2.61 13.53
N ALA A 124 2.77 -2.32 12.84
CA ALA A 124 2.43 -0.96 12.45
C ALA A 124 2.15 -0.06 13.67
N GLU A 125 1.39 -0.56 14.65
CA GLU A 125 1.09 0.15 15.89
C GLU A 125 2.38 0.51 16.66
N GLN A 126 3.31 -0.44 16.77
CA GLN A 126 4.62 -0.24 17.41
C GLN A 126 5.49 0.82 16.72
N ARG A 127 5.28 1.07 15.42
CA ARG A 127 6.06 2.07 14.66
C ARG A 127 5.54 3.48 14.80
N LEU A 128 4.29 3.67 15.24
CA LEU A 128 3.66 5.00 15.33
C LEU A 128 4.47 5.98 16.20
N PRO A 129 4.97 5.64 17.41
CA PRO A 129 5.71 6.60 18.23
C PRO A 129 7.02 7.05 17.58
N GLU A 130 7.76 6.11 17.01
CA GLU A 130 9.06 6.36 16.35
C GLU A 130 8.88 7.28 15.15
N ILE A 131 7.95 6.97 14.25
CA ILE A 131 7.73 7.77 13.04
C ILE A 131 7.21 9.18 13.38
N ARG A 132 6.34 9.29 14.38
CA ARG A 132 5.87 10.61 14.87
C ARG A 132 7.02 11.45 15.42
N ALA A 133 7.93 10.85 16.17
CA ALA A 133 9.08 11.55 16.75
C ALA A 133 10.07 12.09 15.70
N ARG A 134 10.11 11.51 14.50
CA ARG A 134 10.95 11.98 13.38
C ARG A 134 10.41 13.23 12.68
N MET A 135 9.20 13.67 13.00
CA MET A 135 8.48 14.71 12.25
C MET A 135 8.24 15.98 13.06
N SER A 136 8.12 17.11 12.36
CA SER A 136 7.60 18.34 12.94
C SER A 136 6.10 18.21 13.26
N THR A 137 5.62 19.03 14.20
CA THR A 137 4.19 19.09 14.56
C THR A 137 3.30 19.34 13.33
N SER A 138 3.74 20.16 12.38
CA SER A 138 3.01 20.43 11.14
C SER A 138 2.90 19.19 10.25
N ASN A 139 3.97 18.41 10.11
CA ASN A 139 3.96 17.18 9.33
C ASN A 139 3.13 16.07 10.00
N VAL A 140 3.17 15.99 11.33
CA VAL A 140 2.27 15.11 12.09
C VAL A 140 0.82 15.49 11.83
N ALA A 141 0.47 16.78 11.97
CA ALA A 141 -0.89 17.26 11.70
C ALA A 141 -1.35 16.99 10.24
N LYS A 142 -0.43 17.12 9.28
CA LYS A 142 -0.70 16.77 7.87
C LYS A 142 -1.03 15.29 7.70
N ALA A 143 -0.25 14.39 8.31
CA ALA A 143 -0.51 12.95 8.27
C ALA A 143 -1.84 12.61 8.94
N GLU A 144 -2.11 13.16 10.12
CA GLU A 144 -3.36 12.93 10.86
C GLU A 144 -4.59 13.38 10.07
N LYS A 145 -4.49 14.51 9.37
CA LYS A 145 -5.55 14.98 8.46
C LYS A 145 -5.80 13.98 7.32
N LEU A 146 -4.75 13.44 6.70
CA LEU A 146 -4.88 12.46 5.64
C LEU A 146 -5.51 11.14 6.14
N VAL A 147 -5.14 10.69 7.34
CA VAL A 147 -5.77 9.52 7.96
C VAL A 147 -7.25 9.78 8.21
N ALA A 148 -7.61 10.91 8.82
CA ALA A 148 -9.01 11.28 9.06
C ALA A 148 -9.82 11.30 7.76
N GLN A 149 -9.31 11.96 6.71
CA GLN A 149 -9.97 12.01 5.40
C GLN A 149 -10.18 10.61 4.79
N THR A 150 -9.25 9.69 5.01
CA THR A 150 -9.36 8.31 4.51
C THR A 150 -10.51 7.56 5.18
N PHE A 151 -10.68 7.69 6.50
CA PHE A 151 -11.79 7.06 7.22
C PHE A 151 -13.12 7.79 7.02
N GLU A 152 -13.12 9.13 6.93
CA GLU A 152 -14.34 9.92 6.67
C GLU A 152 -14.96 9.60 5.31
N ALA A 153 -14.15 9.26 4.31
CA ALA A 153 -14.62 8.84 2.99
C ALA A 153 -15.17 7.41 2.96
N GLY A 154 -14.99 6.64 4.04
CA GLY A 154 -15.40 5.25 4.14
C GLY A 154 -16.87 5.05 4.53
N SER A 155 -17.14 3.85 5.03
CA SER A 155 -18.45 3.42 5.52
C SER A 155 -18.81 4.04 6.88
N ALA A 156 -20.05 3.83 7.33
CA ALA A 156 -20.44 4.09 8.72
C ALA A 156 -19.46 3.45 9.74
N TYR A 157 -18.92 2.28 9.40
CA TYR A 157 -17.96 1.58 10.25
C TYR A 157 -16.58 2.27 10.28
N ASP A 158 -16.11 2.81 9.16
CA ASP A 158 -14.88 3.62 9.11
C ASP A 158 -14.98 4.88 9.96
N LEU A 159 -16.12 5.55 9.91
CA LEU A 159 -16.43 6.70 10.76
C LEU A 159 -16.42 6.33 12.25
N TYR A 160 -16.99 5.17 12.61
CA TYR A 160 -16.93 4.68 13.99
C TYR A 160 -15.48 4.48 14.44
N ARG A 161 -14.65 3.84 13.61
CA ARG A 161 -13.22 3.66 13.89
C ARG A 161 -12.47 4.98 14.05
N LEU A 162 -12.76 5.97 13.20
CA LEU A 162 -12.17 7.29 13.34
C LEU A 162 -12.58 7.96 14.67
N GLY A 163 -13.82 7.76 15.10
CA GLY A 163 -14.28 8.18 16.43
C GLY A 163 -13.44 7.58 17.55
N ASP A 164 -13.19 6.27 17.50
CA ASP A 164 -12.34 5.54 18.44
C ASP A 164 -10.90 6.05 18.44
N MET A 165 -10.34 6.32 17.26
CA MET A 165 -9.00 6.89 17.12
C MET A 165 -8.91 8.26 17.80
N TYR A 166 -9.89 9.14 17.58
CA TYR A 166 -9.97 10.44 18.25
C TYR A 166 -10.20 10.31 19.76
N GLN A 167 -10.99 9.35 20.23
CA GLN A 167 -11.25 9.17 21.66
C GLN A 167 -9.99 8.71 22.41
N LYS A 168 -9.24 7.78 21.81
CA LYS A 168 -8.07 7.12 22.42
C LYS A 168 -6.76 7.88 22.18
N GLY A 169 -6.71 8.74 21.16
CA GLY A 169 -5.46 9.38 20.73
C GLY A 169 -4.53 8.43 19.98
N ALA A 170 -5.09 7.42 19.30
CA ALA A 170 -4.32 6.36 18.65
C ALA A 170 -4.11 6.70 17.17
N GLY A 171 -2.86 6.93 16.76
CA GLY A 171 -2.49 7.36 15.41
C GLY A 171 -2.83 8.83 15.09
N ILE A 172 -3.86 9.39 15.73
CA ILE A 172 -4.30 10.79 15.64
C ILE A 172 -4.40 11.40 17.05
N ALA A 173 -4.15 12.70 17.18
CA ALA A 173 -4.31 13.42 18.44
C ALA A 173 -5.71 13.25 19.05
N LYS A 174 -5.76 13.00 20.36
CA LYS A 174 -7.00 12.82 21.11
C LYS A 174 -7.90 14.06 21.00
N ASN A 175 -9.17 13.86 20.65
CA ASN A 175 -10.18 14.90 20.57
C ASN A 175 -11.59 14.33 20.76
N ASN A 176 -12.12 14.39 21.98
CA ASN A 176 -13.43 13.82 22.31
C ASN A 176 -14.59 14.49 21.54
N THR A 177 -14.47 15.78 21.20
CA THR A 177 -15.48 16.49 20.40
C THR A 177 -15.55 15.91 18.99
N LYS A 178 -14.40 15.71 18.35
CA LYS A 178 -14.34 15.05 17.04
C LYS A 178 -14.78 13.58 17.12
N ALA A 179 -14.43 12.88 18.20
CA ALA A 179 -14.91 11.52 18.41
C ALA A 179 -16.44 11.44 18.38
N LEU A 180 -17.11 12.30 19.16
CA LEU A 180 -18.58 12.38 19.19
C LEU A 180 -19.17 12.74 17.82
N GLN A 181 -18.55 13.67 17.10
CA GLN A 181 -18.97 14.03 15.73
C GLN A 181 -18.91 12.83 14.79
N MET A 182 -17.82 12.06 14.83
CA MET A 182 -17.64 10.88 13.98
C MET A 182 -18.61 9.75 14.33
N TYR A 183 -18.87 9.50 15.63
CA TYR A 183 -19.88 8.53 16.05
C TYR A 183 -21.29 8.94 15.59
N THR A 184 -21.62 10.23 15.67
CA THR A 184 -22.92 10.75 15.21
C THR A 184 -23.06 10.60 13.70
N LEU A 185 -22.00 10.91 12.94
CA LEU A 185 -21.99 10.78 11.49
C LEU A 185 -22.05 9.30 11.06
N ALA A 186 -21.38 8.40 11.77
CA ALA A 186 -21.46 6.96 11.57
C ALA A 186 -22.90 6.45 11.69
N GLN A 187 -23.60 6.84 12.77
CA GLN A 187 -24.99 6.47 12.99
C GLN A 187 -25.90 6.99 11.86
N ALA A 188 -25.78 8.27 11.50
CA ALA A 188 -26.57 8.86 10.42
C ALA A 188 -26.35 8.15 9.07
N ARG A 189 -25.10 7.83 8.75
CA ARG A 189 -24.76 7.12 7.51
C ARG A 189 -25.25 5.68 7.50
N GLY A 190 -25.16 4.97 8.62
CA GLY A 190 -25.69 3.60 8.75
C GLY A 190 -27.21 3.53 8.58
N VAL A 191 -27.94 4.51 9.12
CA VAL A 191 -29.41 4.62 8.92
C VAL A 191 -29.75 4.92 7.46
N GLY A 192 -28.97 5.80 6.80
CA GLY A 192 -29.12 6.10 5.37
C GLY A 192 -28.83 4.89 4.47
N GLU A 193 -27.74 4.16 4.71
CA GLU A 193 -27.37 2.96 3.95
C GLU A 193 -28.42 1.84 4.11
N ALA A 194 -28.93 1.63 5.34
CA ALA A 194 -29.98 0.64 5.60
C ALA A 194 -31.32 0.98 4.93
N SER A 195 -31.67 2.26 4.86
CA SER A 195 -32.91 2.71 4.21
C SER A 195 -32.84 2.69 2.67
N ALA A 196 -31.67 2.92 2.08
CA ALA A 196 -31.45 2.79 0.65
C ALA A 196 -31.49 1.31 0.16
N ALA A 197 -31.18 0.35 1.04
CA ALA A 197 -31.19 -1.08 0.70
C ALA A 197 -32.60 -1.72 0.71
N CYS A 198 -33.62 -1.02 1.22
CA CYS A 198 -35.00 -1.51 1.33
C CYS A 198 -35.94 -1.04 0.21
N LEU A 199 -35.43 -0.38 -0.84
CA LEU A 199 -36.19 0.12 -2.00
C LEU A 199 -35.80 -0.63 -3.28
#